data_AF-A0AAE0S539-F1
#
_entry.id   AF-A0AAE0S539-F1
#
_cell.length_a   1.000
_cell.length_b   1.000
_cell.length_c   1.000
_cell.angle_alpha   90.00
_cell.angle_beta   90.00
_cell.angle_gamma   90.00
#
_symmetry.space_group_name_H-M   'P 1'
#
loop_
_entity.id
_entity.type
_entity.pdbx_description
1 polymer ?
#
loop_
_entity_poly.entity_id
_entity_poly.type
_entity_poly.pdbx_seq_one_letter_code
_entity_poly.pdbx_strand_id
1 'polypeptide(L)'
;MHLLHITVYLVVFCRTLASANYPVGTFDTWSAWDRCSVSCGGGIQKIQQSLCCPPDAQGQWIDCRATYNITEKFNLEEKSCNQICAHGTYIAGRCSCDPGYNDMCCLT
;
A
#
# COMPACT_ATOMS: atom_id res chain seq x y z
N MET A 1 23.64 13.27 -9.11
CA MET A 1 23.46 11.95 -8.46
C MET A 1 22.06 11.93 -7.86
N HIS A 2 21.04 11.81 -8.71
CA HIS A 2 19.64 11.74 -8.28
C HIS A 2 19.25 10.28 -8.19
N LEU A 3 19.14 9.81 -6.94
CA LEU A 3 18.59 8.52 -6.56
C LEU A 3 17.07 8.56 -6.79
N LEU A 4 16.65 8.34 -8.04
CA LEU A 4 15.29 7.96 -8.39
C LEU A 4 15.15 6.46 -8.13
N HIS A 5 14.83 6.10 -6.89
CA HIS A 5 14.05 4.91 -6.55
C HIS A 5 13.91 4.87 -5.03
N ILE A 6 12.67 5.03 -4.53
CA ILE A 6 12.00 4.08 -3.62
C ILE A 6 10.89 4.81 -2.85
N THR A 7 9.67 4.34 -3.15
CA THR A 7 8.44 4.31 -2.34
C THR A 7 7.47 5.51 -2.35
N VAL A 8 6.21 5.16 -2.64
CA VAL A 8 4.94 5.83 -2.26
C VAL A 8 4.17 6.64 -3.32
N TYR A 9 4.45 6.60 -4.63
CA TYR A 9 3.45 7.11 -5.60
C TYR A 9 3.45 6.26 -6.88
N LEU A 10 2.82 5.09 -6.77
CA LEU A 10 2.50 4.21 -7.90
C LEU A 10 1.68 5.02 -8.91
N VAL A 11 2.33 5.35 -10.02
CA VAL A 11 1.67 5.85 -11.22
C VAL A 11 0.57 4.85 -11.58
N VAL A 12 -0.64 5.38 -11.58
CA VAL A 12 -1.93 4.73 -11.76
C VAL A 12 -2.02 4.23 -13.20
N PHE A 13 -1.59 2.99 -13.42
CA PHE A 13 -1.77 2.30 -14.70
C PHE A 13 -2.88 1.26 -14.54
N CYS A 14 -3.99 1.47 -15.24
CA CYS A 14 -5.08 0.51 -15.34
C CYS A 14 -4.51 -0.83 -15.79
N ARG A 15 -4.80 -1.93 -15.08
CA ARG A 15 -4.20 -3.26 -15.39
C ARG A 15 -4.72 -3.87 -16.69
N THR A 16 -5.66 -3.23 -17.38
CA THR A 16 -6.22 -3.72 -18.63
C THR A 16 -6.15 -2.64 -19.70
N LEU A 17 -5.74 -3.08 -20.88
CA LEU A 17 -5.46 -2.29 -22.07
C LEU A 17 -6.56 -1.27 -22.34
N ALA A 18 -6.12 -0.05 -22.68
CA ALA A 18 -6.88 1.04 -23.28
C ALA A 18 -8.11 0.56 -24.07
N SER A 19 -9.27 0.57 -23.43
CA SER A 19 -10.56 0.46 -24.09
C SER A 19 -11.29 1.77 -23.83
N ALA A 20 -11.69 2.46 -24.91
CA ALA A 20 -12.34 3.77 -24.89
C ALA A 20 -13.74 3.79 -24.22
N ASN A 21 -14.15 2.69 -23.58
CA ASN A 21 -15.44 2.52 -22.91
C ASN A 21 -15.32 2.30 -21.40
N TYR A 22 -14.14 2.52 -20.79
CA TYR A 22 -14.01 2.40 -19.34
C TYR A 22 -14.60 3.64 -18.63
N PRO A 23 -15.52 3.47 -17.67
CA PRO A 23 -16.09 4.60 -16.94
C PRO A 23 -15.00 5.30 -16.14
N VAL A 24 -14.80 6.59 -16.42
CA VAL A 24 -13.78 7.39 -15.74
C VAL A 24 -14.12 7.52 -14.27
N GLY A 25 -13.13 7.34 -13.40
CA GLY A 25 -13.32 7.51 -11.97
C GLY A 25 -13.87 6.27 -11.25
N THR A 26 -13.85 5.08 -11.87
CA THR A 26 -14.11 3.84 -11.13
C THR A 26 -12.82 3.25 -10.57
N PHE A 27 -12.93 2.65 -9.38
CA PHE A 27 -11.84 1.89 -8.77
C PHE A 27 -11.55 0.63 -9.60
N ASP A 28 -10.27 0.43 -9.90
CA ASP A 28 -9.75 -0.82 -10.45
C ASP A 28 -9.66 -1.87 -9.32
N THR A 29 -9.25 -3.08 -9.69
CA THR A 29 -8.93 -4.16 -8.76
C THR A 29 -7.93 -3.71 -7.70
N TRP A 30 -8.06 -4.28 -6.50
CA TRP A 30 -7.08 -4.11 -5.43
C TRP A 30 -5.69 -4.53 -5.91
N SER A 31 -4.67 -3.78 -5.51
CA SER A 31 -3.28 -4.19 -5.65
C SER A 31 -3.01 -5.49 -4.88
N ALA A 32 -1.82 -6.07 -5.05
CA ALA A 32 -1.34 -6.99 -4.03
C ALA A 32 -1.11 -6.21 -2.72
N TRP A 33 -1.20 -6.90 -1.58
CA TRP A 33 -0.72 -6.34 -0.31
C TRP A 33 0.76 -6.01 -0.43
N ASP A 34 1.14 -4.82 0.04
CA ASP A 34 2.52 -4.45 0.20
C ASP A 34 3.21 -5.38 1.20
N ARG A 35 4.54 -5.45 1.10
CA ARG A 35 5.33 -6.14 2.13
C ARG A 35 5.06 -5.49 3.48
N CYS A 36 4.96 -6.32 4.51
CA CYS A 36 4.85 -5.85 5.88
C CYS A 36 6.01 -4.90 6.21
N SER A 37 5.73 -3.83 6.93
CA SER A 37 6.72 -2.80 7.30
C SER A 37 7.92 -3.33 8.08
N VAL A 38 7.75 -4.44 8.80
CA VAL A 38 8.78 -5.11 9.60
C VAL A 38 8.66 -6.63 9.43
N SER A 39 9.73 -7.36 9.66
CA SER A 39 9.74 -8.83 9.62
C SER A 39 9.25 -9.48 10.93
N CYS A 40 9.24 -8.75 12.05
CA CYS A 40 8.83 -9.22 13.36
C CYS A 40 8.40 -8.04 14.24
N GLY A 41 7.80 -8.32 15.40
CA GLY A 41 7.41 -7.28 16.36
C GLY A 41 6.12 -6.54 16.06
N GLY A 42 5.39 -6.94 15.01
CA GLY A 42 4.15 -6.31 14.58
C GLY A 42 4.37 -5.13 13.65
N GLY A 43 3.95 -5.30 12.39
CA GLY A 43 3.98 -4.26 11.37
C GLY A 43 2.62 -3.98 10.77
N ILE A 44 2.62 -3.08 9.80
CA ILE A 44 1.46 -2.77 8.96
C ILE A 44 1.80 -3.10 7.51
N GLN A 45 0.84 -3.70 6.82
CA GLN A 45 0.82 -3.84 5.38
C GLN A 45 -0.35 -3.04 4.82
N LYS A 46 -0.18 -2.54 3.61
CA LYS A 46 -1.15 -1.69 2.94
C LYS A 46 -1.59 -2.35 1.64
N ILE A 47 -2.83 -2.10 1.24
CA ILE A 47 -3.35 -2.47 -0.07
C ILE A 47 -4.15 -1.29 -0.59
N GLN A 48 -4.15 -1.14 -1.91
CA GLN A 48 -4.59 0.07 -2.54
C GLN A 48 -5.44 -0.25 -3.77
N GLN A 49 -6.57 0.43 -3.98
CA GLN A 49 -7.21 0.47 -5.29
C GLN A 49 -6.76 1.71 -6.04
N SER A 50 -6.37 1.49 -7.29
CA SER A 50 -6.10 2.58 -8.22
C SER A 50 -7.40 3.03 -8.87
N LEU A 51 -7.49 4.31 -9.22
CA LEU A 51 -8.61 4.82 -10.01
C LEU A 51 -8.25 4.70 -11.49
N CYS A 52 -9.05 4.04 -12.32
CA CYS A 52 -8.66 3.90 -13.72
C CYS A 52 -9.06 5.15 -14.54
N CYS A 53 -8.09 5.67 -15.29
CA CYS A 53 -8.18 6.88 -16.11
C CYS A 53 -7.73 6.56 -17.53
N PRO A 54 -8.56 6.80 -18.56
CA PRO A 54 -8.05 6.79 -19.92
C PRO A 54 -7.08 7.97 -20.12
N PRO A 55 -6.17 7.88 -21.11
CA PRO A 55 -5.41 9.04 -21.52
C PRO A 55 -6.34 10.14 -22.05
N ASP A 56 -5.89 11.39 -22.01
CA ASP A 56 -6.60 12.51 -22.62
C ASP A 56 -6.68 12.40 -24.15
N ALA A 57 -7.34 13.38 -24.78
CA ALA A 57 -7.47 13.45 -26.24
C ALA A 57 -6.13 13.49 -26.99
N GLN A 58 -5.03 13.79 -26.30
CA GLN A 58 -3.67 13.86 -26.85
C GLN A 58 -2.86 12.58 -26.57
N GLY A 59 -3.46 11.59 -25.90
CA GLY A 59 -2.81 10.34 -25.55
C GLY A 59 -1.96 10.42 -24.28
N GLN A 60 -2.07 11.50 -23.49
CA GLN A 60 -1.32 11.66 -22.25
C GLN A 60 -2.09 11.10 -21.06
N TRP A 61 -1.40 10.37 -20.19
CA TRP A 61 -1.99 9.87 -18.94
C TRP A 61 -2.35 11.03 -18.01
N ILE A 62 -3.60 11.07 -17.55
CA ILE A 62 -4.11 12.11 -16.65
C ILE A 62 -4.29 11.58 -15.24
N ASP A 63 -4.15 12.47 -14.26
CA ASP A 63 -4.56 12.22 -12.89
C ASP A 63 -6.07 12.48 -12.77
N CYS A 64 -6.87 11.41 -12.65
CA CYS A 64 -8.32 11.56 -12.53
C CYS A 64 -8.76 12.41 -11.33
N ARG A 65 -8.01 12.38 -10.23
CA ARG A 65 -8.37 13.11 -9.02
C ARG A 65 -8.31 14.60 -9.28
N ALA A 66 -7.24 15.04 -9.94
CA ALA A 66 -7.05 16.43 -10.33
C ALA A 66 -8.00 16.84 -11.45
N THR A 67 -8.17 16.00 -12.48
CA THR A 67 -8.96 16.35 -13.67
C THR A 67 -10.47 16.36 -13.40
N TYR A 68 -10.98 15.38 -12.64
CA TYR A 68 -12.43 15.23 -12.40
C TYR A 68 -12.87 15.70 -11.01
N ASN A 69 -11.99 16.36 -10.25
CA ASN A 69 -12.25 16.81 -8.88
C ASN A 69 -12.84 15.69 -8.01
N ILE A 70 -12.30 14.49 -8.14
CA ILE A 70 -12.78 13.33 -7.38
C ILE A 70 -12.29 13.49 -5.94
N THR A 71 -13.23 13.73 -5.03
CA THR A 71 -12.95 13.88 -3.60
C THR A 71 -12.87 12.53 -2.89
N GLU A 72 -13.22 11.44 -3.57
CA GLU A 72 -13.15 10.10 -3.00
C GLU A 72 -11.71 9.82 -2.57
N LYS A 73 -11.58 9.39 -1.30
CA LYS A 73 -10.30 9.00 -0.77
C LYS A 73 -9.76 7.87 -1.64
N PHE A 74 -8.46 7.92 -1.88
CA PHE A 74 -7.71 6.75 -2.31
C PHE A 74 -8.12 5.58 -1.40
N ASN A 75 -8.69 4.52 -1.99
CA ASN A 75 -9.12 3.34 -1.23
C ASN A 75 -7.86 2.63 -0.75
N LEU A 76 -7.43 3.01 0.45
CA LEU A 76 -6.32 2.44 1.21
C LEU A 76 -6.90 1.58 2.32
N GLU A 77 -6.57 0.31 2.32
CA GLU A 77 -6.76 -0.54 3.49
C GLU A 77 -5.41 -0.84 4.14
N GLU A 78 -5.40 -0.83 5.47
CA GLU A 78 -4.25 -1.18 6.28
C GLU A 78 -4.62 -2.36 7.19
N LYS A 79 -3.71 -3.33 7.33
CA LYS A 79 -3.89 -4.46 8.23
C LYS A 79 -2.59 -4.75 8.96
N SER A 80 -2.71 -5.26 10.19
CA SER A 80 -1.56 -5.75 10.94
C SER A 80 -0.95 -6.98 10.28
N CYS A 81 0.36 -7.10 10.36
CA CYS A 81 1.14 -8.22 9.84
C CYS A 81 2.34 -8.49 10.74
N ASN A 82 2.98 -9.65 10.55
CA ASN A 82 4.23 -10.03 11.23
C ASN A 82 4.21 -9.77 12.75
N GLN A 83 3.11 -10.15 13.40
CA GLN A 83 2.92 -10.19 14.86
C GLN A 83 3.70 -11.37 15.45
N ILE A 84 4.99 -11.45 15.12
CA ILE A 84 5.88 -12.55 15.42
C ILE A 84 6.88 -12.06 16.46
N CYS A 85 6.98 -12.78 17.56
CA CYS A 85 7.97 -12.60 18.60
C CYS A 85 8.81 -13.87 18.67
N ALA A 86 10.14 -13.76 18.73
CA ALA A 86 11.00 -14.94 18.82
C ALA A 86 10.91 -15.59 20.21
N HIS A 87 11.01 -14.77 21.26
CA HIS A 87 10.95 -15.19 22.66
C HIS A 87 9.98 -14.33 23.46
N GLY A 88 8.68 -14.60 23.30
CA GLY A 88 7.63 -13.89 24.01
C GLY A 88 6.28 -13.99 23.32
N THR A 89 5.33 -13.15 23.75
CA THR A 89 3.97 -13.12 23.22
C THR A 89 3.63 -11.75 22.65
N TYR A 90 2.95 -11.72 21.50
CA TYR A 90 2.45 -10.48 20.94
C TYR A 90 1.16 -10.02 21.64
N ILE A 91 1.22 -8.93 22.40
CA ILE A 91 0.09 -8.39 23.15
C ILE A 91 0.01 -6.86 22.98
N ALA A 92 -1.21 -6.33 22.87
CA ALA A 92 -1.46 -4.89 22.78
C ALA A 92 -0.62 -4.13 21.72
N GLY A 93 -0.36 -4.76 20.58
CA GLY A 93 0.36 -4.13 19.47
C GLY A 93 1.89 -4.18 19.55
N ARG A 94 2.47 -4.96 20.48
CA ARG A 94 3.92 -5.14 20.62
C ARG A 94 4.26 -6.53 21.15
N CYS A 95 5.53 -6.93 21.02
CA CYS A 95 6.01 -8.09 21.74
C CYS A 95 6.20 -7.79 23.23
N SER A 96 5.69 -8.70 24.06
CA SER A 96 6.05 -8.85 25.48
C SER A 96 7.07 -9.98 25.57
N CYS A 97 8.33 -9.62 25.75
CA CYS A 97 9.44 -10.56 25.75
C CYS A 97 9.55 -11.35 27.06
N ASP A 98 10.02 -12.58 26.95
CA ASP A 98 10.40 -13.40 28.09
C ASP A 98 11.63 -12.80 28.80
N PRO A 99 11.85 -13.08 30.10
CA PRO A 99 13.00 -12.55 30.83
C PRO A 99 14.34 -12.89 30.17
N GLY A 100 15.18 -11.88 29.96
CA GLY A 100 16.46 -12.02 29.27
C GLY A 100 16.40 -11.76 27.77
N TYR A 101 15.22 -11.46 27.21
CA TYR A 101 15.05 -11.01 25.83
C TYR A 101 14.50 -9.58 25.75
N ASN A 102 14.92 -8.84 24.73
CA ASN A 102 14.56 -7.46 24.48
C ASN A 102 14.40 -7.17 22.97
N ASP A 103 14.22 -5.89 22.63
CA ASP A 103 13.91 -5.37 21.30
C ASP A 103 12.51 -5.74 20.77
N MET A 104 12.17 -5.18 19.61
CA MET A 104 10.86 -5.38 18.98
C MET A 104 10.57 -6.84 18.63
N CYS A 105 11.61 -7.67 18.46
CA CYS A 105 11.48 -9.07 18.05
C CYS A 105 11.79 -10.07 19.18
N CYS A 106 12.18 -9.61 20.38
CA CYS A 106 12.61 -10.47 21.49
C CYS A 106 13.79 -11.37 21.12
N LEU A 107 14.88 -10.80 20.60
CA LEU A 107 16.03 -11.56 20.09
C LEU A 107 17.30 -11.43 20.94
N THR A 108 17.39 -10.42 21.80
CA THR A 108 18.63 -9.93 22.42
C THR A 108 18.56 -9.82 23.93
#